data_AF-A0A973MK13-F1
#
_entry.id   AF-A0A973MK13-F1
#
_cell.length_a   1.000
_cell.length_b   1.000
_cell.length_c   1.000
_cell.angle_alpha   90.00
_cell.angle_beta   90.00
_cell.angle_gamma   90.00
#
_symmetry.space_group_name_H-M   'P 1'
#
loop_
_entity.id
_entity.type
_entity.pdbx_description
1 polymer ?
#
loop_
_entity_poly.entity_id
_entity_poly.type
_entity_poly.pdbx_seq_one_letter_code
_entity_poly.pdbx_strand_id
1 'polypeptide(L)' 'MSELVPGGNMPLPDGALTVRVPGPFDVSALITDDGGRVRGDGDFVFYNQPCA' A
#
# COMPACT_ATOMS: atom_id res chain seq x y z
N MET A 1 8.58 -3.98 15.14
CA MET A 1 8.84 -3.75 13.70
C MET A 1 8.76 -5.12 13.05
N SER A 2 7.76 -5.37 12.21
CA SER A 2 7.67 -6.63 11.46
C SER A 2 8.46 -6.47 10.16
N GLU A 3 9.37 -7.39 9.88
CA GLU A 3 10.10 -7.45 8.63
C GLU A 3 9.37 -8.40 7.67
N LEU A 4 9.13 -7.96 6.44
CA LEU A 4 8.57 -8.78 5.38
C LEU A 4 9.68 -9.21 4.43
N VAL A 5 9.74 -10.51 4.12
CA VAL A 5 10.59 -11.04 3.05
C VAL A 5 9.99 -10.70 1.68
N PRO A 6 10.77 -10.75 0.58
CA PRO A 6 10.21 -10.61 -0.76
C PRO A 6 9.02 -11.56 -0.99
N GLY A 7 7.86 -11.01 -1.37
CA GLY A 7 6.61 -11.75 -1.56
C GLY A 7 5.83 -12.09 -0.29
N GLY A 8 6.29 -11.65 0.88
CA GLY A 8 5.60 -11.84 2.16
C GLY A 8 4.32 -10.99 2.27
N ASN A 9 3.28 -11.58 2.87
CA ASN A 9 2.03 -10.89 3.17
C ASN A 9 1.79 -10.91 4.69
N MET A 10 1.15 -9.86 5.20
CA MET A 10 0.72 -9.76 6.59
C MET A 10 -0.60 -8.98 6.65
N PRO A 11 -1.50 -9.27 7.58
CA PRO A 11 -2.65 -8.42 7.86
C PRO A 11 -2.21 -6.98 8.14
N LEU A 12 -2.99 -6.01 7.70
CA LEU A 12 -2.77 -4.60 8.04
C LEU A 12 -3.09 -4.42 9.54
N PRO A 13 -2.20 -3.81 10.35
CA PRO A 13 -2.52 -3.50 11.73
C PRO A 13 -3.60 -2.41 11.81
N ASP A 14 -4.33 -2.39 12.92
CA ASP A 14 -5.32 -1.36 13.20
C ASP A 14 -4.65 0.02 13.35
N GLY A 15 -5.38 1.07 12.94
CA GLY A 15 -4.95 2.46 13.07
C GLY A 15 -4.05 2.96 11.94
N ALA A 16 -3.33 4.05 12.20
CA ALA A 16 -2.46 4.67 11.20
C ALA A 16 -1.19 3.83 11.00
N LEU A 17 -0.90 3.48 9.74
CA LEU A 17 0.30 2.73 9.36
C LEU A 17 1.33 3.67 8.71
N THR A 18 2.60 3.50 9.08
CA THR A 18 3.73 4.12 8.38
C THR A 18 4.60 3.01 7.80
N VAL A 19 4.80 3.03 6.47
CA VAL A 19 5.64 2.07 5.75
C VAL A 19 6.88 2.79 5.24
N ARG A 20 8.06 2.18 5.44
CA ARG A 20 9.33 2.66 4.87
C ARG A 20 10.01 1.52 4.14
N VAL A 21 10.22 1.69 2.84
CA VAL A 21 10.95 0.73 2.01
C VAL A 21 12.34 1.31 1.70
N PRO A 22 13.43 0.70 2.20
CA PRO A 22 14.78 1.12 1.84
C PRO A 22 15.16 0.64 0.44
N GLY A 23 15.86 1.47 -0.33
CA GLY A 23 16.36 1.14 -1.67
C GLY A 23 15.63 1.90 -2.79
N PRO A 24 16.01 1.68 -4.05
CA PRO A 24 15.43 2.37 -5.21
C PRO A 24 14.11 1.71 -5.64
N PHE A 25 13.17 1.62 -4.71
CA PHE A 25 11.85 1.01 -4.94
C PHE A 25 10.77 2.08 -4.91
N ASP A 26 9.79 1.94 -5.80
CA ASP A 26 8.55 2.69 -5.71
C ASP A 26 7.60 2.01 -4.71
N VAL A 27 6.86 2.83 -3.97
CA VAL A 27 5.80 2.39 -3.07
C VAL A 27 4.48 2.84 -3.67
N SER A 28 3.54 1.89 -3.74
CA SER A 28 2.19 2.16 -4.18
C SER A 28 1.18 1.55 -3.21
N ALA A 29 0.00 2.16 -3.12
CA ALA A 29 -1.12 1.65 -2.35
C ALA A 29 -2.38 1.62 -3.22
N LEU A 30 -3.20 0.59 -3.03
CA LEU A 30 -4.50 0.42 -3.71
C LEU A 30 -5.57 0.40 -2.63
N ILE A 31 -6.52 1.34 -2.70
CA ILE A 31 -7.70 1.34 -1.83
C ILE A 31 -8.76 0.46 -2.48
N THR A 32 -9.15 -0.61 -1.80
CA THR A 32 -10.15 -1.54 -2.32
C THR A 32 -11.47 -1.42 -1.60
N ASP A 33 -12.56 -1.71 -2.31
CA ASP A 33 -13.86 -1.98 -1.72
C ASP A 33 -13.93 -3.38 -1.06
N ASP A 34 -15.11 -3.73 -0.55
CA ASP A 34 -15.39 -5.03 0.07
C ASP A 34 -15.26 -6.22 -0.91
N GLY A 35 -15.22 -5.94 -2.22
CA GLY A 35 -14.98 -6.92 -3.28
C GLY A 35 -13.50 -7.09 -3.66
N GLY A 36 -12.59 -6.35 -2.99
CA GLY A 36 -11.16 -6.39 -3.28
C GLY A 36 -10.79 -5.70 -4.60
N ARG A 37 -11.61 -4.75 -5.07
CA ARG A 37 -11.38 -3.99 -6.31
C ARG A 37 -11.20 -2.51 -5.98
N VAL A 38 -10.35 -1.83 -6.75
CA VAL A 38 -10.35 -0.36 -6.80
C VAL A 38 -11.62 0.14 -7.47
N ARG A 39 -12.14 1.30 -7.04
CA ARG A 39 -13.34 1.92 -7.65
C ARG A 39 -13.01 2.71 -8.91
N GLY A 40 -11.73 3.09 -9.08
CA GLY A 40 -11.20 3.77 -10.26
C GLY A 40 -9.78 4.26 -10.02
N ASP A 41 -9.24 5.03 -10.96
CA ASP A 41 -7.84 5.47 -10.93
C ASP A 41 -7.49 6.34 -9.71
N GLY A 42 -8.48 7.00 -9.10
CA GLY A 42 -8.30 7.76 -7.85
C GLY A 42 -7.81 6.91 -6.68
N ASP A 43 -8.19 5.62 -6.63
CA ASP A 43 -7.83 4.73 -5.52
C ASP A 43 -6.40 4.15 -5.62
N PHE A 44 -5.62 4.59 -6.62
CA PHE A 44 -4.24 4.18 -6.79
C PHE A 44 -3.27 5.30 -6.36
N VAL A 45 -2.61 5.09 -5.23
CA VAL A 45 -1.60 6.02 -4.70
C VAL A 45 -0.22 5.56 -5.12
N PHE A 46 0.56 6.46 -5.73
CA PHE A 46 1.93 6.20 -6.18
C PHE A 46 2.70 7.53 -6.33
N TYR A 47 3.94 7.49 -6.82
CA TYR A 47 4.81 8.68 -6.87
C TYR A 47 4.20 9.89 -7.63
N ASN A 48 3.37 9.66 -8.65
CA ASN A 48 2.74 10.72 -9.44
C ASN A 48 1.32 11.07 -8.97
N GLN A 49 0.79 10.36 -7.97
CA GLN A 49 -0.52 10.57 -7.34
C GLN A 49 -0.40 10.24 -5.84
N PRO A 50 0.07 11.18 -5.02
CA PRO A 50 0.45 10.90 -3.62
C PRO A 50 -0.75 10.81 -2.66
N CYS A 51 -1.97 11.02 -3.16
CA CYS A 51 -3.21 10.90 -2.41
C CYS A 51 -4.31 10.28 -3.29
N ALA A 52 -5.20 9.54 -2.65
CA ALA A 52 -6.45 9.06 -3.24
C ALA A 52 -7.59 10.04 -2.99
#